data_AF-A0ABC8QVC7-F1
#
_entry.id   AF-A0ABC8QVC7-F1
#
_cell.length_a   1.000
_cell.length_b   1.000
_cell.length_c   1.000
_cell.angle_alpha   90.00
_cell.angle_beta   90.00
_cell.angle_gamma   90.00
#
_symmetry.space_group_name_H-M   'P 1'
#
loop_
_entity.id
_entity.type
_entity.pdbx_description
1 polymer ?
#
loop_
_entity_poly.entity_id
_entity_poly.type
_entity_poly.pdbx_seq_one_letter_code
_entity_poly.pdbx_strand_id
1 'polypeptide(L)'
;MDKPTDEMFAEDLSLKGWINESLSNAISQVIDANLIRPEEPNLKTKVQCVSSIMELALNCSVELPEERICIKDVLSALKKIKLQFIANCRTV
;
A
#
# COMPACT_ATOMS: atom_id res chain seq x y z
N MET A 1 -8.95 27.97 11.90
CA MET A 1 -8.94 27.49 10.49
C MET A 1 -7.85 26.47 10.52
N ASP A 2 -8.22 25.22 10.75
CA ASP A 2 -7.25 24.20 11.12
C ASP A 2 -6.67 23.67 9.83
N LYS A 3 -5.41 24.00 9.59
CA LYS A 3 -4.68 23.54 8.41
C LYS A 3 -4.22 22.11 8.70
N PRO A 4 -4.22 21.20 7.70
CA PRO A 4 -3.72 19.83 7.89
C PRO A 4 -2.26 19.74 8.36
N THR A 5 -1.52 20.86 8.28
CA THR A 5 -0.13 20.98 8.74
C THR A 5 -0.01 21.59 10.14
N ASP A 6 -1.11 21.96 10.78
CA ASP A 6 -1.07 22.51 12.14
C ASP A 6 -0.62 21.43 13.13
N GLU A 7 0.16 21.83 14.14
CA GLU A 7 0.80 20.92 15.10
C GLU A 7 -0.18 20.00 15.85
N MET A 8 -1.45 20.38 15.93
CA MET A 8 -2.52 19.54 16.48
C MET A 8 -2.80 18.26 15.67
N PHE A 9 -2.29 18.15 14.43
CA PHE A 9 -2.25 16.92 13.63
C PHE A 9 -0.86 16.26 13.60
N ALA A 10 0.14 16.84 14.27
CA ALA A 10 1.51 16.34 14.30
C ALA A 10 1.78 15.35 15.45
N GLU A 11 0.80 15.14 16.35
CA GLU A 11 0.92 14.19 17.46
C GLU A 11 0.48 12.76 17.10
N ASP A 12 -0.24 12.56 15.99
CA ASP A 12 -0.70 11.23 15.56
C ASP A 12 0.20 10.65 14.45
N LEU A 13 0.31 9.32 14.38
CA LEU A 13 1.07 8.65 13.32
C LEU A 13 0.56 9.14 11.96
N SER A 14 1.43 9.79 11.18
CA SER A 14 1.07 10.12 9.79
C SER A 14 0.58 8.87 9.07
N LEU A 15 -0.39 8.99 8.16
CA LEU A 15 -0.91 7.85 7.40
C LEU A 15 0.23 7.01 6.79
N LYS A 16 1.29 7.67 6.33
CA LYS A 16 2.52 7.05 5.84
C LYS A 16 3.23 6.21 6.91
N GLY A 17 3.41 6.76 8.12
CA GLY A 17 3.99 6.06 9.26
C GLY A 17 3.17 4.83 9.65
N TRP A 18 1.84 4.98 9.75
CA TRP A 18 0.94 3.87 10.08
C TRP A 18 0.98 2.73 9.07
N ILE A 19 0.99 3.04 7.76
CA ILE A 19 1.14 2.04 6.70
C ILE A 19 2.52 1.36 6.75
N ASN A 20 3.59 2.13 7.00
CA ASN A 20 4.95 1.60 7.10
C ASN A 20 5.10 0.60 8.25
N GLU A 21 4.53 0.89 9.42
CA GLU A 21 4.50 -0.04 10.56
C GLU A 21 3.65 -1.29 10.24
N SER A 22 2.51 -1.09 9.58
CA SER A 22 1.56 -2.16 9.27
C SER A 22 2.08 -3.15 8.23
N LEU A 23 2.92 -2.71 7.28
CA LEU A 23 3.48 -3.58 6.23
C LEU A 23 4.25 -4.79 6.78
N SER A 24 4.87 -4.65 7.96
CA SER A 24 5.70 -5.71 8.54
C SER A 24 4.88 -6.89 9.09
N ASN A 25 3.71 -6.64 9.68
CA ASN A 25 2.95 -7.70 10.38
C ASN A 25 1.41 -7.57 10.33
N ALA A 26 0.85 -6.41 10.00
CA ALA A 26 -0.55 -6.09 10.24
C ALA A 26 -1.27 -5.48 9.02
N ILE A 27 -0.74 -5.64 7.81
CA ILE A 27 -1.34 -5.03 6.61
C ILE A 27 -2.78 -5.49 6.38
N SER A 28 -3.17 -6.67 6.84
CA SER A 28 -4.56 -7.14 6.79
C SER A 28 -5.51 -6.35 7.69
N GLN A 29 -5.01 -5.67 8.72
CA GLN A 29 -5.81 -4.86 9.65
C GLN A 29 -6.10 -3.46 9.09
N VAL A 30 -5.29 -2.98 8.15
CA VAL A 30 -5.46 -1.66 7.51
C VAL A 30 -6.26 -1.73 6.21
N ILE A 31 -6.50 -2.94 5.69
CA ILE A 31 -7.28 -3.16 4.48
C ILE A 31 -8.76 -3.03 4.81
N ASP A 32 -9.46 -2.17 4.06
CA ASP A 32 -10.90 -2.01 4.19
C ASP A 32 -11.63 -3.33 3.91
N ALA A 33 -12.60 -3.68 4.76
CA ALA A 33 -13.37 -4.92 4.65
C ALA A 33 -14.19 -5.02 3.35
N ASN A 34 -14.45 -3.90 2.67
CA ASN A 34 -15.10 -3.88 1.35
C ASN A 34 -14.12 -4.16 0.20
N LEU A 35 -12.80 -4.05 0.44
CA LEU A 35 -11.78 -4.31 -0.58
C LEU A 35 -11.41 -5.79 -0.65
N ILE A 36 -11.27 -6.45 0.50
CA ILE A 36 -10.95 -7.87 0.61
C ILE A 36 -11.73 -8.45 1.78
N ARG A 37 -12.63 -9.39 1.50
CA ARG A 37 -13.33 -10.12 2.56
C ARG A 37 -12.55 -11.37 3.00
N PRO A 38 -12.58 -11.75 4.30
CA PRO A 38 -11.87 -12.93 4.80
C PRO A 38 -12.25 -14.24 4.11
N GLU A 39 -13.46 -14.33 3.55
CA GLU A 39 -14.00 -15.53 2.93
C GLU A 39 -13.64 -15.63 1.43
N GLU A 40 -12.95 -14.64 0.86
CA GLU A 40 -12.65 -14.63 -0.56
C GLU A 40 -11.60 -15.66 -0.97
N PRO A 41 -11.77 -16.28 -2.15
CA PRO A 41 -10.72 -17.12 -2.71
C PRO A 41 -9.46 -16.28 -2.93
N ASN A 42 -8.31 -16.93 -2.74
CA ASN A 42 -6.98 -16.33 -2.90
C ASN A 42 -6.73 -15.15 -1.95
N LEU A 43 -7.36 -15.11 -0.77
CA LEU A 43 -7.17 -14.09 0.26
C LEU A 43 -5.69 -13.71 0.46
N LYS A 44 -4.84 -14.71 0.68
CA LYS A 44 -3.39 -14.51 0.88
C LYS A 44 -2.74 -13.76 -0.29
N THR A 45 -3.06 -14.14 -1.52
CA THR A 45 -2.55 -13.48 -2.73
C THR A 45 -3.05 -12.04 -2.85
N LYS A 46 -4.32 -11.79 -2.52
CA LYS A 46 -4.91 -10.45 -2.55
C LYS A 46 -4.25 -9.54 -1.51
N VAL A 47 -4.05 -10.04 -0.29
CA VAL A 47 -3.33 -9.32 0.78
C VAL A 47 -1.88 -9.02 0.37
N GLN A 48 -1.18 -10.00 -0.22
CA GLN A 48 0.17 -9.79 -0.75
C GLN A 48 0.21 -8.72 -1.85
N CYS A 49 -0.77 -8.73 -2.75
CA CYS A 49 -0.89 -7.73 -3.81
C CYS A 49 -1.08 -6.32 -3.22
N VAL A 50 -1.98 -6.16 -2.26
CA VAL A 50 -2.19 -4.86 -1.58
C VAL A 50 -0.94 -4.42 -0.84
N SER A 51 -0.24 -5.34 -0.15
CA SER A 51 1.03 -5.04 0.50
C SER A 51 2.06 -4.46 -0.48
N SER A 52 2.26 -5.10 -1.64
CA SER A 52 3.18 -4.57 -2.67
C SER A 52 2.74 -3.22 -3.26
N ILE A 53 1.42 -2.97 -3.37
CA ILE A 53 0.90 -1.67 -3.80
C ILE A 53 1.20 -0.60 -2.76
N MET A 54 0.98 -0.90 -1.47
CA MET A 54 1.23 0.04 -0.38
C MET A 54 2.72 0.36 -0.23
N GLU A 55 3.59 -0.63 -0.36
CA GLU A 55 5.05 -0.42 -0.41
C GLU A 55 5.44 0.52 -1.57
N LEU A 56 4.89 0.30 -2.77
CA LEU A 56 5.12 1.19 -3.91
C LEU A 56 4.58 2.61 -3.66
N ALA A 57 3.42 2.73 -3.02
CA ALA A 57 2.81 4.01 -2.66
C ALA A 57 3.66 4.79 -1.65
N LEU A 58 4.27 4.11 -0.67
CA LEU A 58 5.21 4.72 0.27
C LEU A 58 6.43 5.30 -0.46
N ASN A 59 6.99 4.55 -1.41
CA ASN A 59 8.12 5.00 -2.23
C ASN A 59 7.75 6.19 -3.14
N CYS A 60 6.50 6.28 -3.59
CA CYS A 60 5.99 7.43 -4.34
C CYS A 60 5.73 8.66 -3.46
N SER A 61 5.47 8.45 -2.17
CA SER A 61 5.07 9.47 -1.19
C SER A 61 6.23 9.86 -0.26
N VAL A 62 7.46 9.77 -0.76
CA VAL A 62 8.63 10.32 -0.05
C VAL A 62 8.54 11.85 -0.09
N GLU A 63 8.86 12.51 1.02
CA GLU A 63 8.71 13.97 1.15
C GLU A 63 9.55 14.69 0.09
N LEU A 64 10.83 14.31 0.02
CA LEU A 64 11.78 14.85 -0.93
C LEU A 64 11.52 14.32 -2.34
N PRO A 65 11.26 15.20 -3.33
CA PRO A 65 11.01 14.80 -4.72
C PRO A 65 12.15 13.95 -5.32
N GLU A 66 13.39 14.22 -4.93
CA GLU A 66 14.59 13.56 -5.46
C GLU A 66 14.74 12.11 -4.98
N GLU A 67 14.13 11.78 -3.83
CA GLU A 67 14.12 10.43 -3.25
C GLU A 67 12.95 9.59 -3.75
N ARG A 68 11.97 10.20 -4.43
CA ARG A 68 10.83 9.47 -4.98
C ARG A 68 11.30 8.57 -6.12
N ILE A 69 10.76 7.36 -6.14
CA ILE A 69 10.95 6.43 -7.26
C ILE A 69 10.50 7.07 -8.59
N CYS A 70 11.26 6.83 -9.66
CA CYS A 70 10.92 7.42 -10.95
C CYS A 70 9.67 6.77 -11.55
N ILE A 71 8.88 7.54 -12.32
CA ILE A 71 7.60 7.06 -12.87
C ILE A 71 7.76 5.83 -13.79
N LYS A 72 8.91 5.66 -14.45
CA LYS A 72 9.19 4.49 -15.29
C LYS A 72 9.34 3.22 -14.43
N ASP A 73 9.93 3.35 -13.25
CA ASP A 73 10.10 2.26 -12.31
C ASP A 73 8.77 1.95 -11.61
N VAL A 74 7.96 2.97 -11.29
CA VAL A 74 6.58 2.79 -10.80
C VAL A 74 5.75 1.98 -11.79
N LEU A 75 5.79 2.35 -13.08
CA LEU A 75 5.06 1.62 -14.12
C LEU A 75 5.55 0.16 -14.23
N SER A 76 6.86 -0.06 -14.14
CA SER A 76 7.44 -1.41 -14.17
C SER A 76 6.99 -2.25 -12.97
N ALA A 77 6.99 -1.66 -11.77
CA ALA A 77 6.52 -2.31 -10.55
C ALA A 77 5.02 -2.64 -10.62
N LEU A 78 4.18 -1.69 -11.04
CA LEU A 78 2.73 -1.92 -11.21
C LEU A 78 2.42 -3.05 -12.20
N LYS A 79 3.15 -3.11 -13.33
CA LYS A 79 3.02 -4.22 -14.29
C LYS A 79 3.37 -5.56 -13.64
N LYS A 80 4.45 -5.61 -12.86
CA LYS A 80 4.87 -6.82 -12.13
C LYS A 80 3.83 -7.26 -11.11
N ILE A 81 3.32 -6.33 -10.29
CA ILE A 81 2.27 -6.59 -9.30
C ILE A 81 1.01 -7.14 -9.99
N LYS A 82 0.57 -6.50 -11.08
CA LYS A 82 -0.58 -6.96 -11.88
C LYS A 82 -0.38 -8.38 -12.41
N LEU A 83 0.80 -8.70 -12.94
CA LEU A 83 1.10 -10.04 -13.46
C LEU A 83 1.07 -11.09 -12.34
N GLN A 84 1.69 -10.80 -11.20
CA GLN A 84 1.68 -11.68 -10.03
C GLN A 84 0.25 -11.91 -9.51
N PHE A 85 -0.56 -10.86 -9.45
CA PHE A 85 -1.96 -10.99 -9.05
C PHE A 85 -2.75 -11.89 -10.00
N ILE A 86 -2.63 -11.67 -11.31
CA ILE A 86 -3.34 -12.48 -12.32
C ILE A 86 -2.90 -13.94 -12.29
N ALA A 87 -1.59 -14.20 -12.16
CA ALA A 87 -1.05 -15.55 -12.15
C ALA A 87 -1.51 -16.36 -10.91
N ASN A 88 -1.68 -15.70 -9.77
CA ASN A 88 -1.98 -16.36 -8.51
C ASN A 88 -3.47 -16.31 -8.13
N CYS A 89 -4.29 -15.45 -8.76
CA CYS A 89 -5.74 -15.39 -8.53
C CYS A 89 -6.58 -16.10 -9.60
N ARG A 90 -6.01 -16.47 -10.75
CA ARG A 90 -6.68 -17.35 -11.72
C ARG A 90 -6.57 -18.79 -11.26
N THR A 91 -7.55 -19.24 -10.49
CA THR A 91 -7.90 -20.67 -10.43
C THR A 91 -8.39 -21.08 -11.81
N VAL A 92 -7.70 -22.06 -12.42
CA VAL A 92 -8.20 -22.83 -13.57
C VAL A 92 -9.47 -23.57 -13.16
#